data_AF-A0A1V6ETV2-F1
#
_entry.id   AF-A0A1V6ETV2-F1
#
_cell.length_a   1.000
_cell.length_b   1.000
_cell.length_c   1.000
_cell.angle_alpha   90.00
_cell.angle_beta   90.00
_cell.angle_gamma   90.00
#
_symmetry.space_group_name_H-M   'P 1'
#
loop_
_entity.id
_entity.type
_entity.pdbx_description
1 polymer ?
#
loop_
_entity_poly.entity_id
_entity_poly.type
_entity_poly.pdbx_seq_one_letter_code
_entity_poly.pdbx_strand_id
1 'polypeptide(L)'
;MPQRDEERGHLLSEWLRRAEDDIKVVELLLANETGLATPIAFHAQQAVEKYLKAYLTWHQVPFPKTHDIERLLVLVESINKNLVCSLADTTVLTLYAVEVRYPGDMAAATNEEAQDAVALMCKARDAILSALPGALE
;
A
#
# COMPACT_ATOMS: atom_id res chain seq x y z
N MET A 1 3.88 22.63 -17.67
CA MET A 1 4.06 22.07 -19.03
C MET A 1 2.98 21.02 -19.17
N PRO A 2 1.96 21.22 -20.01
CA PRO A 2 0.72 20.42 -19.97
C PRO A 2 0.94 18.91 -20.05
N GLN A 3 1.84 18.45 -20.92
CA GLN A 3 2.17 17.03 -21.10
C GLN A 3 2.73 16.36 -19.83
N ARG A 4 3.53 17.07 -19.03
CA ARG A 4 4.09 16.52 -17.78
C ARG A 4 3.05 16.37 -16.68
N ASP A 5 2.02 17.21 -16.71
CA ASP A 5 0.92 17.16 -15.74
C ASP A 5 -0.05 16.02 -16.11
N GLU A 6 -0.31 15.81 -17.40
CA GLU A 6 -1.10 14.69 -17.95
C GLU A 6 -0.44 13.32 -17.70
N GLU A 7 0.86 13.18 -18.00
CA GLU A 7 1.61 11.93 -17.76
C GLU A 7 1.61 11.55 -16.28
N ARG A 8 1.81 12.54 -15.39
CA ARG A 8 1.72 12.33 -13.94
C ARG A 8 0.32 11.88 -13.53
N GLY A 9 -0.73 12.53 -14.05
CA GLY A 9 -2.12 12.18 -13.75
C GLY A 9 -2.44 10.74 -14.16
N HIS A 10 -1.96 10.31 -15.32
CA HIS A 10 -2.11 8.93 -15.80
C HIS A 10 -1.32 7.92 -14.94
N LEU A 11 -0.09 8.23 -14.55
CA LEU A 11 0.68 7.36 -13.66
C LEU A 11 0.05 7.26 -12.26
N LEU A 12 -0.47 8.37 -11.74
CA LEU A 12 -1.20 8.39 -10.48
C LEU A 12 -2.43 7.48 -10.54
N SER A 13 -3.26 7.62 -11.57
CA SER A 13 -4.47 6.80 -11.70
C SER A 13 -4.16 5.32 -11.84
N GLU A 14 -3.09 4.95 -12.55
CA GLU A 14 -2.65 3.56 -12.65
C GLU A 14 -2.18 2.98 -11.30
N TRP A 15 -1.47 3.75 -10.48
CA TRP A 15 -1.09 3.30 -9.14
C TRP A 15 -2.31 3.09 -8.24
N LEU A 16 -3.22 4.07 -8.21
CA LEU A 16 -4.44 3.99 -7.42
C LEU A 16 -5.30 2.81 -7.85
N ARG A 17 -5.53 2.65 -9.16
CA ARG A 17 -6.29 1.51 -9.70
C ARG A 17 -5.71 0.17 -9.26
N ARG A 18 -4.39 0.01 -9.33
CA ARG A 18 -3.72 -1.23 -8.90
C ARG A 18 -3.82 -1.46 -7.39
N ALA A 19 -3.75 -0.41 -6.58
CA ALA A 19 -3.95 -0.52 -5.13
C ALA A 19 -5.38 -0.97 -4.80
N GLU A 20 -6.37 -0.39 -5.47
CA GLU A 20 -7.79 -0.80 -5.33
C GLU A 20 -8.03 -2.23 -5.80
N ASP A 21 -7.30 -2.72 -6.82
CA ASP A 21 -7.39 -4.12 -7.25
C ASP A 21 -6.89 -5.08 -6.16
N ASP A 22 -5.83 -4.73 -5.40
CA ASP A 22 -5.41 -5.53 -4.24
C ASP A 22 -6.44 -5.52 -3.10
N ILE A 23 -7.06 -4.36 -2.83
CA ILE A 23 -8.15 -4.26 -1.84
C ILE A 23 -9.31 -5.18 -2.23
N LYS A 24 -9.73 -5.17 -3.49
CA LYS A 24 -10.80 -6.06 -3.96
C LYS A 24 -10.46 -7.53 -3.77
N VAL A 25 -9.20 -7.92 -3.99
CA VAL A 25 -8.74 -9.29 -3.72
C VAL A 25 -8.92 -9.61 -2.24
N VAL A 26 -8.45 -8.74 -1.34
CA VAL A 26 -8.63 -8.89 0.12
C VAL A 26 -10.11 -9.02 0.49
N GLU A 27 -10.96 -8.15 -0.02
CA GLU A 27 -12.42 -8.18 0.23
C GLU A 27 -13.05 -9.51 -0.22
N LEU A 28 -12.69 -10.00 -1.41
CA LEU A 28 -13.17 -11.29 -1.92
C LEU A 28 -12.70 -12.46 -1.04
N LEU A 29 -11.45 -12.44 -0.59
CA LEU A 29 -10.89 -13.51 0.26
C LEU A 29 -11.56 -13.56 1.63
N LEU A 30 -11.89 -12.40 2.21
CA LEU A 30 -12.60 -12.26 3.46
C LEU A 30 -14.07 -12.68 3.33
N ALA A 31 -14.76 -12.22 2.29
CA ALA A 31 -16.19 -12.50 2.07
C ALA A 31 -16.48 -13.98 1.83
N ASN A 32 -15.50 -14.74 1.31
CA ASN A 32 -15.63 -16.17 1.06
C ASN A 32 -15.05 -17.05 2.18
N GLU A 33 -14.71 -16.47 3.35
CA GLU A 33 -14.20 -17.19 4.53
C GLU A 33 -13.06 -18.17 4.20
N THR A 34 -12.20 -17.80 3.25
CA THR A 34 -11.24 -18.73 2.62
C THR A 34 -10.16 -19.25 3.57
N GLY A 35 -9.96 -18.61 4.73
CA GLY A 35 -8.86 -18.90 5.65
C GLY A 35 -7.48 -18.57 5.07
N LEU A 36 -7.41 -17.81 3.96
CA LEU A 36 -6.17 -17.47 3.26
C LEU A 36 -5.48 -16.24 3.88
N ALA A 37 -5.09 -16.35 5.14
CA ALA A 37 -4.47 -15.28 5.91
C ALA A 37 -3.19 -14.71 5.26
N THR A 38 -2.31 -15.58 4.73
CA THR A 38 -1.06 -15.13 4.08
C THR A 38 -1.33 -14.33 2.79
N PRO A 39 -2.17 -14.81 1.84
CA PRO A 39 -2.60 -13.99 0.70
C PRO A 39 -3.27 -12.67 1.09
N ILE A 40 -4.09 -12.65 2.14
CA ILE A 40 -4.72 -11.41 2.64
C ILE A 40 -3.63 -10.42 3.08
N ALA A 41 -2.69 -10.85 3.92
CA ALA A 41 -1.61 -9.99 4.40
C ALA A 41 -0.69 -9.51 3.26
N PHE A 42 -0.41 -10.36 2.27
CA PHE A 42 0.35 -10.01 1.07
C PHE A 42 -0.35 -8.90 0.26
N HIS A 43 -1.63 -9.07 -0.07
CA HIS A 43 -2.35 -8.06 -0.84
C HIS A 43 -2.56 -6.75 -0.04
N ALA A 44 -2.73 -6.83 1.28
CA ALA A 44 -2.74 -5.65 2.14
C ALA A 44 -1.42 -4.87 2.08
N GLN A 45 -0.26 -5.55 2.18
CA GLN A 45 1.06 -4.93 2.00
C GLN A 45 1.16 -4.25 0.62
N GLN A 46 0.76 -4.96 -0.42
CA GLN A 46 0.87 -4.52 -1.81
C GLN A 46 -0.01 -3.29 -2.09
N ALA A 47 -1.19 -3.21 -1.49
CA ALA A 47 -2.06 -2.04 -1.56
C ALA A 47 -1.38 -0.81 -0.92
N VAL A 48 -0.86 -0.96 0.31
CA VAL A 48 -0.16 0.13 1.04
C VAL A 48 1.03 0.65 0.23
N GLU A 49 1.87 -0.25 -0.28
CA GLU A 49 3.02 0.10 -1.11
C GLU A 49 2.61 0.92 -2.35
N LYS A 50 1.52 0.52 -3.02
CA LYS A 50 1.03 1.19 -4.22
C LYS A 50 0.42 2.56 -3.91
N TYR A 51 -0.28 2.74 -2.80
CA TYR A 51 -0.74 4.07 -2.38
C TYR A 51 0.44 5.00 -2.05
N LEU A 52 1.47 4.50 -1.37
CA LEU A 52 2.67 5.30 -1.11
C LEU A 52 3.35 5.72 -2.42
N LYS A 53 3.45 4.81 -3.39
CA LYS A 53 3.97 5.12 -4.74
C LYS A 53 3.08 6.09 -5.51
N ALA A 54 1.76 6.02 -5.36
CA ALA A 54 0.81 7.00 -5.90
C ALA A 54 1.10 8.40 -5.33
N TYR A 55 1.24 8.50 -3.99
CA TYR A 55 1.55 9.74 -3.31
C TYR A 55 2.89 10.34 -3.77
N LEU A 56 3.95 9.53 -3.82
CA LEU A 56 5.26 9.96 -4.30
C LEU A 56 5.22 10.38 -5.78
N THR A 57 4.45 9.68 -6.62
CA THR A 57 4.24 10.03 -8.04
C THR A 57 3.60 11.40 -8.18
N TRP A 58 2.56 11.69 -7.39
CA TRP A 58 1.90 12.99 -7.39
C TRP A 58 2.88 14.13 -7.07
N HIS A 59 3.72 13.92 -6.06
CA HIS A 59 4.75 14.86 -5.64
C HIS A 59 6.02 14.81 -6.50
N GLN A 60 6.05 14.03 -7.58
CA GLN A 60 7.18 13.86 -8.50
C GLN A 60 8.48 13.44 -7.80
N VAL A 61 8.36 12.65 -6.72
CA VAL A 61 9.51 12.11 -5.99
C VAL A 61 9.85 10.74 -6.56
N PRO A 62 11.06 10.54 -7.12
CA PRO A 62 11.48 9.24 -7.62
C PRO A 62 11.69 8.27 -6.46
N PHE A 63 11.33 7.00 -6.69
CA PHE A 63 11.46 5.93 -5.70
C PHE A 63 12.08 4.67 -6.34
N PRO A 64 12.80 3.85 -5.56
CA PRO A 64 13.35 2.60 -6.06
C PRO A 64 12.26 1.54 -6.26
N LYS A 65 12.56 0.53 -7.08
CA LYS A 65 11.78 -0.72 -7.09
C LYS A 65 12.09 -1.49 -5.81
N THR A 66 11.18 -1.38 -4.84
CA THR A 66 11.28 -2.01 -3.52
C THR A 66 9.89 -2.39 -3.04
N HIS A 67 9.86 -3.35 -2.13
CA HIS A 67 8.69 -3.73 -1.34
C HIS A 67 8.79 -3.32 0.14
N ASP A 68 9.81 -2.53 0.45
CA ASP A 68 10.07 -2.01 1.78
C ASP A 68 9.24 -0.73 2.00
N ILE A 69 8.24 -0.83 2.88
CA ILE A 69 7.35 0.28 3.22
C ILE A 69 8.09 1.36 3.98
N GLU A 70 9.00 1.00 4.89
CA GLU A 70 9.80 1.95 5.66
C GLU A 70 10.61 2.84 4.71
N ARG A 71 11.23 2.22 3.70
CA ARG A 71 11.98 2.96 2.69
C ARG A 71 11.13 3.95 1.89
N LEU A 72 9.86 3.63 1.62
CA LEU A 72 8.94 4.56 0.97
C LEU A 72 8.50 5.68 1.93
N LEU A 73 8.24 5.37 3.19
CA LEU A 73 7.87 6.35 4.20
C LEU A 73 8.98 7.39 4.43
N VAL A 74 10.25 6.99 4.38
CA VAL A 74 11.39 7.93 4.43
C VAL A 74 11.33 8.96 3.29
N LEU A 75 10.90 8.56 2.09
CA LEU A 75 10.71 9.50 0.98
C LEU A 75 9.52 10.43 1.22
N VAL A 76 8.42 9.89 1.76
CA VAL A 76 7.22 10.66 2.12
C VAL A 76 7.50 11.68 3.22
N GLU A 77 8.42 11.39 4.15
CA GLU A 77 8.77 12.29 5.27
C GLU A 77 9.25 13.67 4.79
N SER A 78 9.94 13.71 3.65
CA SER A 78 10.40 14.95 3.02
C SER A 78 9.27 15.86 2.53
N ILE A 79 8.06 15.31 2.39
CA ILE A 79 6.86 15.96 1.86
C ILE A 79 5.89 16.26 3.00
N ASN A 80 5.57 15.24 3.81
CA ASN A 80 4.53 15.31 4.84
C ASN A 80 4.87 14.42 6.04
N LYS A 81 5.48 15.01 7.06
CA LYS A 81 5.85 14.32 8.31
C LYS A 81 4.65 13.77 9.09
N ASN A 82 3.53 14.50 9.09
CA ASN A 82 2.33 14.07 9.83
C ASN A 82 1.73 12.80 9.22
N LEU A 83 1.74 12.70 7.88
CA LEU A 83 1.33 11.49 7.18
C LEU A 83 2.22 10.30 7.57
N VAL A 84 3.55 10.47 7.59
CA VAL A 84 4.48 9.41 8.04
C VAL A 84 4.21 8.99 9.49
N CYS A 85 4.05 9.93 10.42
CA CYS A 85 3.70 9.61 11.80
C CYS A 85 2.41 8.79 11.89
N SER A 86 1.42 9.10 11.06
CA SER A 86 0.16 8.35 11.01
C SER A 86 0.31 6.95 10.40
N LEU A 87 1.36 6.67 9.62
CA LEU A 87 1.55 5.41 8.90
C LEU A 87 2.73 4.57 9.40
N ALA A 88 3.39 4.97 10.49
CA ALA A 88 4.59 4.29 10.99
C ALA A 88 4.36 2.79 11.31
N ASP A 89 3.15 2.43 11.74
CA ASP A 89 2.74 1.05 12.02
C ASP A 89 2.60 0.17 10.77
N THR A 90 2.42 0.76 9.58
CA THR A 90 2.35 0.00 8.33
C THR A 90 3.66 -0.67 7.93
N THR A 91 4.79 -0.28 8.55
CA THR A 91 6.12 -0.86 8.28
C THR A 91 6.19 -2.36 8.55
N VAL A 92 5.39 -2.86 9.51
CA VAL A 92 5.27 -4.29 9.83
C VAL A 92 4.85 -5.11 8.61
N LEU A 93 4.07 -4.51 7.69
CA LEU A 93 3.59 -5.21 6.52
C LEU A 93 4.69 -5.60 5.55
N THR A 94 5.88 -4.98 5.64
CA THR A 94 7.06 -5.34 4.83
C THR A 94 7.42 -6.82 4.95
N LEU A 95 7.08 -7.48 6.07
CA LEU A 95 7.32 -8.90 6.24
C LEU A 95 6.47 -9.78 5.30
N TYR A 96 5.35 -9.24 4.80
CA TYR A 96 4.44 -9.88 3.83
C TYR A 96 4.67 -9.41 2.39
N ALA A 97 5.78 -8.71 2.12
CA ALA A 97 6.11 -8.14 0.81
C ALA A 97 6.29 -9.16 -0.33
N VAL A 98 6.56 -10.41 0.02
CA VAL A 98 6.83 -11.49 -0.94
C VAL A 98 5.97 -12.70 -0.59
N GLU A 99 5.47 -13.37 -1.62
CA GLU A 99 4.83 -14.66 -1.43
C GLU A 99 5.82 -15.66 -0.82
N VAL A 100 5.32 -16.53 0.05
CA VAL A 100 6.10 -17.65 0.59
C VAL A 100 6.40 -18.61 -0.55
N ARG A 101 7.66 -18.68 -0.97
CA ARG A 101 8.08 -19.45 -2.16
C ARG A 101 8.43 -20.90 -1.86
N TYR A 102 8.97 -21.20 -0.69
CA TYR A 102 9.29 -22.56 -0.28
C TYR A 102 8.67 -22.91 1.07
N PRO A 103 8.22 -24.18 1.26
CA PRO A 103 7.84 -24.66 2.58
C PRO A 103 8.96 -24.43 3.60
N GLY A 104 8.69 -23.64 4.64
CA GLY A 104 9.63 -23.34 5.72
C GLY A 104 10.37 -21.99 5.63
N ASP A 105 10.21 -21.21 4.55
CA ASP A 105 10.90 -19.90 4.41
C ASP A 105 10.41 -18.84 5.39
N MET A 106 9.11 -18.84 5.71
CA MET A 106 8.45 -17.91 6.62
C MET A 106 7.29 -18.63 7.31
N ALA A 107 6.98 -18.23 8.55
CA ALA A 107 5.71 -18.62 9.16
C ALA A 107 4.56 -18.03 8.33
N ALA A 108 3.55 -18.84 8.02
CA ALA A 108 2.33 -18.35 7.42
C ALA A 108 1.67 -17.33 8.36
N ALA A 109 1.14 -16.24 7.81
CA ALA A 109 0.35 -15.28 8.58
C ALA A 109 -0.83 -15.99 9.25
N THR A 110 -1.10 -15.61 10.50
CA THR A 110 -2.28 -15.99 11.25
C THR A 110 -3.50 -15.16 10.82
N ASN A 111 -4.70 -15.61 11.18
CA ASN A 111 -5.93 -14.84 10.92
C ASN A 111 -5.93 -13.48 11.63
N GLU A 112 -5.32 -13.39 12.83
CA GLU A 112 -5.18 -12.15 13.59
C GLU A 112 -4.26 -11.17 12.85
N GLU A 113 -3.07 -11.63 12.44
CA GLU A 113 -2.14 -10.82 11.64
C GLU A 113 -2.75 -10.37 10.31
N ALA A 114 -3.56 -11.21 9.67
CA ALA A 114 -4.28 -10.84 8.46
C ALA A 114 -5.32 -9.73 8.73
N GLN A 115 -6.04 -9.78 9.85
CA GLN A 115 -6.98 -8.72 10.25
C GLN A 115 -6.27 -7.41 10.57
N ASP A 116 -5.13 -7.47 11.28
CA ASP A 116 -4.28 -6.31 11.54
C ASP A 116 -3.78 -5.70 10.22
N ALA A 117 -3.37 -6.54 9.26
CA ALA A 117 -2.94 -6.09 7.95
C ALA A 117 -4.05 -5.36 7.18
N VAL A 118 -5.29 -5.87 7.24
CA VAL A 118 -6.47 -5.22 6.65
C VAL A 118 -6.73 -3.85 7.31
N ALA A 119 -6.62 -3.76 8.64
CA ALA A 119 -6.82 -2.51 9.35
C ALA A 119 -5.77 -1.45 8.94
N LEU A 120 -4.50 -1.86 8.85
CA LEU A 120 -3.41 -1.00 8.39
C LEU A 120 -3.57 -0.58 6.93
N MET A 121 -4.02 -1.49 6.06
CA MET A 121 -4.34 -1.21 4.66
C MET A 121 -5.43 -0.14 4.53
N CYS A 122 -6.56 -0.29 5.24
CA CYS A 122 -7.65 0.69 5.23
C CYS A 122 -7.18 2.05 5.76
N LYS A 123 -6.43 2.06 6.86
CA LYS A 123 -5.83 3.28 7.43
C LYS A 123 -4.94 4.00 6.42
N ALA A 124 -4.07 3.26 5.73
CA ALA A 124 -3.17 3.81 4.74
C ALA A 124 -3.91 4.40 3.53
N ARG A 125 -4.90 3.68 3.00
CA ARG A 125 -5.76 4.18 1.93
C ARG A 125 -6.37 5.53 2.32
N ASP A 126 -7.06 5.57 3.45
CA ASP A 126 -7.85 6.75 3.85
C ASP A 126 -6.92 7.95 4.12
N ALA A 127 -5.79 7.73 4.79
CA ALA A 127 -4.81 8.77 5.07
C ALA A 127 -4.15 9.33 3.79
N ILE A 128 -3.79 8.45 2.84
CA ILE A 128 -3.12 8.85 1.61
C ILE A 128 -4.08 9.54 0.64
N LEU A 129 -5.31 9.01 0.47
CA LEU A 129 -6.32 9.64 -0.38
C LEU A 129 -6.69 11.03 0.16
N SER A 130 -6.81 11.18 1.49
CA SER A 130 -7.07 12.49 2.11
C SER A 130 -5.91 13.48 1.94
N ALA A 131 -4.68 12.99 1.77
CA ALA A 131 -3.50 13.80 1.56
C ALA A 131 -3.21 14.14 0.09
N LEU A 132 -3.88 13.46 -0.86
CA LEU A 132 -3.78 13.76 -2.29
C LEU A 132 -4.68 14.96 -2.65
N PRO A 133 -4.15 16.00 -3.32
CA PRO A 133 -4.98 17.07 -3.85
C PRO A 133 -5.93 16.53 -4.91
N GLY A 134 -7.25 16.66 -4.69
CA GLY A 134 -8.28 16.31 -5.67
C GLY A 134 -9.02 14.99 -5.45
N ALA A 135 -8.90 14.32 -4.30
CA ALA A 135 -9.77 13.17 -3.96
C ALA A 135 -11.20 13.58 -3.49
N LEU A 136 -11.51 14.89 -3.48
CA LEU A 136 -12.77 15.46 -2.99
C LEU A 136 -13.34 16.55 -3.93
N GLU A 137 -13.10 16.48 -5.24
CA GLU A 137 -13.80 17.31 -6.22
C GLU A 137 -14.53 16.47 -7.28
#